data_AF-A0A9W9M0F3-F1
#
_entry.id   AF-A0A9W9M0F3-F1
#
_cell.length_a   1.000
_cell.length_b   1.000
_cell.length_c   1.000
_cell.angle_alpha   90.00
_cell.angle_beta   90.00
_cell.angle_gamma   90.00
#
_symmetry.space_group_name_H-M   'P 1'
#
loop_
_entity.id
_entity.type
_entity.pdbx_description
1 polymer ?
#
loop_
_entity_poly.entity_id
_entity_poly.type
_entity_poly.pdbx_seq_one_letter_code
_entity_poly.pdbx_strand_id
1 'polypeptide(L)'
;MSQGLIRFAQFIGVTTVCVVGGNALVKAVQPTPEQLLARMSPEEQQRVLEEGPRKAKEFDEYVTNLKRWSKSDKSIWVAAQEEADARNAQAKLDRAREKAAAQSQKNTMRQEMEAEK
;
A
#
# COMPACT_ATOMS: atom_id res chain seq x y z
N MET A 1 -34.90 32.43 26.19
CA MET A 1 -33.72 32.28 25.32
C MET A 1 -32.48 31.72 26.04
N SER A 2 -32.20 32.09 27.31
CA SER A 2 -30.98 31.70 28.04
C SER A 2 -30.79 30.18 28.27
N GLN A 3 -31.83 29.42 28.64
CA GLN A 3 -31.66 28.00 28.98
C GLN A 3 -31.31 27.08 27.79
N GLY A 4 -31.69 27.46 26.55
CA GLY A 4 -31.34 26.69 25.36
C GLY A 4 -29.84 26.75 25.08
N LEU A 5 -29.23 27.92 25.30
CA LEU A 5 -27.80 28.15 25.09
C LEU A 5 -26.95 27.34 26.09
N ILE A 6 -27.40 27.26 27.35
CA ILE A 6 -26.71 26.48 28.40
C ILE A 6 -26.73 24.99 28.06
N ARG A 7 -27.88 24.46 27.63
CA ARG A 7 -27.99 23.04 27.21
C ARG A 7 -27.13 22.75 25.99
N PHE A 8 -27.08 23.64 25.01
CA PHE A 8 -26.19 23.52 23.85
C PHE A 8 -24.71 23.49 24.26
N ALA A 9 -24.30 24.37 25.17
CA ALA A 9 -22.93 24.38 25.69
C ALA A 9 -22.58 23.08 26.42
N GLN A 10 -23.50 22.51 27.20
CA GLN A 10 -23.32 21.22 27.86
C GLN A 10 -23.17 20.07 26.85
N PHE A 11 -24.03 20.03 25.81
CA PHE A 11 -23.93 19.02 24.76
C PHE A 11 -22.62 19.09 23.99
N ILE A 12 -22.16 20.30 23.65
CA ILE A 12 -20.86 20.50 23.01
C ILE A 12 -19.74 19.99 23.93
N GLY A 13 -19.77 20.37 25.22
CA GLY A 13 -18.77 19.93 26.20
C GLY A 13 -18.67 18.41 26.31
N VAL A 14 -19.80 17.72 26.46
CA VAL A 14 -19.84 16.24 26.52
C VAL A 14 -19.32 15.63 25.21
N THR A 15 -19.76 16.15 24.06
CA THR A 15 -19.32 15.65 22.75
C THR A 15 -17.81 15.79 22.57
N THR A 16 -17.24 16.94 22.94
CA THR A 16 -15.79 17.16 22.87
C THR A 16 -15.03 16.21 23.77
N VAL A 17 -15.50 15.97 25.00
CA VAL A 17 -14.86 14.99 25.91
C VAL A 17 -14.93 13.58 25.34
N CYS A 18 -16.05 13.16 24.75
CA CYS A 18 -16.15 11.83 24.16
C CYS A 18 -15.26 11.67 22.92
N VAL A 19 -15.22 12.65 22.02
CA VAL A 19 -14.44 12.57 20.77
C VAL A 19 -12.95 12.72 21.01
N VAL A 20 -12.54 13.72 21.79
CA VAL A 20 -11.12 14.01 22.03
C VAL A 20 -10.59 13.16 23.19
N GLY A 21 -11.33 13.10 24.30
CA GLY A 21 -10.94 12.33 25.49
C GLY A 21 -10.91 10.84 25.23
N GLY A 22 -11.83 10.29 24.44
CA GLY A 22 -11.80 8.88 24.03
C GLY A 22 -10.53 8.53 23.26
N ASN A 23 -10.17 9.32 22.24
CA ASN A 23 -8.95 9.09 21.48
C ASN A 23 -7.67 9.29 22.32
N ALA A 24 -7.67 10.29 23.22
CA ALA A 24 -6.55 10.51 24.13
C ALA A 24 -6.35 9.33 25.09
N LEU A 25 -7.43 8.78 25.65
CA LEU A 25 -7.38 7.61 26.51
C LEU A 25 -6.85 6.37 25.77
N VAL A 26 -7.32 6.13 24.54
CA VAL A 26 -6.81 5.02 23.71
C VAL A 26 -5.30 5.17 23.52
N LYS A 27 -4.82 6.35 23.12
CA LYS A 27 -3.38 6.59 22.92
C LYS A 27 -2.57 6.44 24.21
N ALA A 28 -3.14 6.77 25.37
CA ALA A 28 -2.46 6.66 26.65
C ALA A 28 -2.26 5.20 27.09
N VAL A 29 -3.19 4.31 26.75
CA VAL A 29 -3.15 2.89 27.15
C VAL A 29 -2.58 1.99 26.04
N GLN A 30 -2.63 2.43 24.79
CA GLN A 30 -2.12 1.68 23.65
C GLN A 30 -0.61 1.44 23.79
N PRO A 31 -0.14 0.18 23.70
CA PRO A 31 1.29 -0.12 23.75
C PRO A 31 2.01 0.47 22.54
N THR A 32 3.27 0.88 22.74
CA THR A 32 4.12 1.39 21.66
C THR A 32 4.53 0.28 20.69
N PRO A 33 4.93 0.60 19.45
CA PRO A 33 5.40 -0.40 18.48
C PRO A 33 6.55 -1.26 19.01
N GLU A 34 7.47 -0.69 19.79
CA GLU A 34 8.58 -1.42 20.40
C GLU A 34 8.11 -2.41 21.48
N GLN A 35 7.14 -2.01 22.31
CA GLN A 35 6.53 -2.90 23.30
C GLN A 35 5.73 -4.03 22.64
N LEU A 36 5.10 -3.76 21.49
CA LEU A 36 4.44 -4.79 20.69
C LEU A 36 5.46 -5.77 20.13
N LEU A 37 6.56 -5.28 19.54
CA LEU A 37 7.63 -6.10 18.99
C LEU A 37 8.25 -7.00 20.08
N ALA A 38 8.53 -6.44 21.26
CA ALA A 38 9.10 -7.18 22.39
C ALA A 38 8.21 -8.33 22.92
N ARG A 39 6.89 -8.29 22.65
CA ARG A 39 5.94 -9.37 23.02
C ARG A 39 5.81 -10.46 21.95
N MET A 40 6.33 -10.22 20.74
CA MET A 40 6.31 -11.20 19.65
C MET A 40 7.39 -12.26 19.83
N SER A 41 7.24 -13.40 19.17
CA SER A 41 8.28 -14.44 19.15
C SER A 41 9.53 -13.98 18.38
N PRO A 42 10.73 -14.52 18.66
CA PRO A 42 11.96 -14.10 18.00
C PRO A 42 11.92 -14.19 16.46
N GLU A 43 11.24 -15.20 15.92
CA GLU A 43 11.08 -15.38 14.47
C GLU A 43 10.21 -14.28 13.84
N GLU A 44 9.11 -13.92 14.50
CA GLU A 44 8.22 -12.88 14.00
C GLU A 44 8.85 -11.49 14.11
N GLN A 45 9.66 -11.25 15.14
CA GLN A 45 10.43 -10.02 15.27
C GLN A 45 11.37 -9.83 14.08
N GLN A 46 12.12 -10.88 13.71
CA GLN A 46 13.00 -10.85 12.53
C GLN A 46 12.21 -10.56 11.25
N ARG A 47 11.07 -11.23 11.05
CA ARG A 47 10.21 -10.99 9.88
C ARG A 47 9.67 -9.57 9.82
N VAL A 48 9.31 -8.96 10.95
CA VAL A 48 8.86 -7.56 10.98
C VAL A 48 10.01 -6.61 10.66
N LEU A 49 11.23 -6.89 11.13
CA LEU A 49 12.41 -6.08 10.81
C LEU A 49 12.78 -6.15 9.33
N GLU A 50 12.69 -7.34 8.73
CA GLU A 50 13.02 -7.57 7.32
C GLU A 50 11.91 -7.10 6.36
N GLU A 51 10.66 -7.52 6.61
CA GLU A 51 9.52 -7.23 5.71
C GLU A 51 8.85 -5.88 6.01
N GLY A 52 9.07 -5.30 7.19
CA GLY A 52 8.39 -4.08 7.66
C GLY A 52 8.52 -2.89 6.70
N PRO A 53 9.75 -2.53 6.26
CA PRO A 53 9.94 -1.44 5.29
C PRO A 53 9.23 -1.69 3.96
N ARG A 54 9.26 -2.95 3.48
CA ARG A 54 8.56 -3.35 2.25
C ARG A 54 7.05 -3.18 2.40
N LYS A 55 6.48 -3.68 3.50
CA LYS A 55 5.04 -3.57 3.79
C LYS A 55 4.58 -2.12 3.97
N ALA A 56 5.40 -1.27 4.61
CA ALA A 56 5.10 0.14 4.77
C ALA A 56 5.02 0.85 3.41
N LYS A 57 5.97 0.54 2.51
CA LYS A 57 5.96 1.06 1.13
C LYS A 57 4.75 0.56 0.33
N GLU A 58 4.45 -0.73 0.40
CA GLU A 58 3.29 -1.32 -0.28
C GLU A 58 1.97 -0.70 0.21
N PHE A 59 1.88 -0.42 1.51
CA PHE A 59 0.72 0.27 2.08
C PHE A 59 0.58 1.70 1.54
N ASP A 60 1.66 2.47 1.50
CA ASP A 60 1.63 3.84 0.96
C ASP A 60 1.27 3.87 -0.53
N GLU A 61 1.83 2.94 -1.31
CA GLU A 61 1.48 2.77 -2.73
C GLU A 61 0.00 2.38 -2.89
N TYR A 62 -0.49 1.45 -2.07
CA TYR A 62 -1.90 1.05 -2.07
C TYR A 62 -2.82 2.24 -1.77
N VAL A 63 -2.54 3.03 -0.73
CA VAL A 63 -3.35 4.21 -0.37
C VAL A 63 -3.31 5.26 -1.49
N THR A 64 -2.16 5.43 -2.14
CA THR A 64 -2.00 6.33 -3.28
C THR A 64 -2.87 5.88 -4.47
N ASN A 65 -2.85 4.59 -4.80
CA ASN A 65 -3.68 4.01 -5.84
C ASN A 65 -5.17 4.09 -5.48
N LEU A 66 -5.53 3.84 -4.22
CA LEU A 66 -6.90 3.95 -3.72
C LEU A 66 -7.45 5.37 -3.86
N LYS A 67 -6.65 6.39 -3.52
CA LYS A 67 -6.99 7.81 -3.75
C LYS A 67 -7.19 8.10 -5.24
N ARG A 68 -6.42 7.46 -6.13
CA ARG A 68 -6.57 7.62 -7.59
C ARG A 68 -7.87 6.96 -8.06
N TRP A 69 -8.15 5.73 -7.66
CA TRP A 69 -9.37 5.01 -8.05
C TRP A 69 -10.63 5.67 -7.51
N SER A 70 -10.58 6.22 -6.29
CA SER A 70 -11.70 6.95 -5.69
C SER A 70 -12.09 8.23 -6.45
N LYS A 71 -11.23 8.75 -7.33
CA LYS A 71 -11.53 9.91 -8.18
C LYS A 71 -12.19 9.52 -9.51
N SER A 72 -12.27 8.23 -9.82
CA SER A 72 -12.95 7.75 -11.01
C SER A 72 -14.46 7.66 -10.76
N ASP A 73 -15.26 7.88 -11.80
CA ASP A 73 -16.70 7.60 -11.77
C ASP A 73 -17.02 6.09 -11.76
N LYS A 74 -16.00 5.24 -11.93
CA LYS A 74 -16.12 3.78 -11.85
C LYS A 74 -16.00 3.31 -10.40
N SER A 75 -16.57 2.14 -10.09
CA SER A 75 -16.31 1.50 -8.80
C SER A 75 -14.81 1.23 -8.61
N ILE A 76 -14.34 1.33 -7.37
CA ILE A 76 -12.91 1.11 -7.02
C ILE A 76 -12.43 -0.26 -7.52
N TRP A 77 -13.26 -1.29 -7.41
CA TRP A 77 -12.96 -2.65 -7.88
C TRP A 77 -12.72 -2.73 -9.38
N VAL A 78 -13.57 -2.06 -10.18
CA VAL A 78 -13.41 -2.03 -11.64
C VAL A 78 -12.16 -1.24 -12.04
N ALA A 79 -11.92 -0.09 -11.42
CA ALA A 79 -10.73 0.71 -11.71
C ALA A 79 -9.43 -0.02 -11.34
N ALA A 80 -9.41 -0.74 -10.23
CA ALA A 80 -8.27 -1.56 -9.81
C ALA A 80 -8.04 -2.75 -10.76
N GLN A 81 -9.10 -3.41 -11.21
CA GLN A 81 -9.01 -4.54 -12.14
C GLN A 81 -8.47 -4.09 -13.51
N GLU A 82 -9.01 -3.01 -14.08
CA GLU A 82 -8.53 -2.47 -15.36
C GLU A 82 -7.04 -2.14 -15.32
N GLU A 83 -6.56 -1.58 -14.20
CA GLU A 83 -5.15 -1.27 -14.04
C GLU A 83 -4.28 -2.52 -13.88
N ALA A 84 -4.76 -3.54 -13.15
CA ALA A 84 -4.08 -4.82 -13.05
C ALA A 84 -3.97 -5.52 -14.41
N ASP A 85 -5.04 -5.49 -15.21
CA ASP A 85 -5.08 -6.05 -16.55
C ASP A 85 -4.13 -5.30 -17.49
N ALA A 86 -4.10 -3.97 -17.41
CA ALA A 86 -3.16 -3.13 -18.17
C ALA A 86 -1.70 -3.44 -17.81
N ARG A 87 -1.38 -3.55 -16.51
CA ARG A 87 -0.03 -3.94 -16.04
C ARG A 87 0.36 -5.33 -16.53
N ASN A 88 -0.55 -6.30 -16.45
CA ASN A 88 -0.32 -7.66 -16.94
C ASN A 88 -0.10 -7.71 -18.44
N ALA A 89 -0.85 -6.92 -19.22
CA ALA A 89 -0.67 -6.82 -20.66
C ALA A 89 0.70 -6.24 -21.02
N GLN A 90 1.12 -5.15 -20.34
CA GLN A 90 2.44 -4.55 -20.54
C GLN A 90 3.56 -5.53 -20.20
N ALA A 91 3.49 -6.19 -19.03
CA ALA A 91 4.49 -7.18 -18.63
C ALA A 91 4.61 -8.35 -19.61
N LYS A 92 3.52 -8.77 -20.25
CA LYS A 92 3.54 -9.80 -21.30
C LYS A 92 4.26 -9.29 -22.56
N LEU A 93 4.01 -8.05 -22.96
CA LEU A 93 4.66 -7.44 -24.13
C LEU A 93 6.17 -7.26 -23.89
N ASP A 94 6.56 -6.81 -22.71
CA ASP A 94 7.97 -6.61 -22.37
C ASP A 94 8.72 -7.95 -22.36
N ARG A 95 8.16 -8.98 -21.73
CA ARG A 95 8.72 -10.34 -21.78
C ARG A 95 8.82 -10.89 -23.21
N ALA A 96 7.87 -10.57 -24.10
CA ALA A 96 7.93 -10.99 -25.49
C ALA A 96 9.06 -10.28 -26.25
N ARG A 97 9.26 -8.98 -26.00
CA ARG A 97 10.36 -8.19 -26.57
C ARG A 97 11.73 -8.69 -26.11
N GLU A 98 11.88 -8.95 -24.81
CA GLU A 98 13.12 -9.50 -24.25
C GLU A 98 13.47 -10.86 -24.88
N LYS A 99 12.48 -11.75 -25.05
CA LYS A 99 12.68 -13.04 -25.72
C LYS A 99 13.08 -12.89 -27.18
N ALA A 100 12.43 -11.99 -27.91
CA ALA A 100 12.77 -11.73 -29.30
C ALA A 100 14.18 -11.17 -29.45
N ALA A 101 14.59 -10.23 -28.57
CA ALA A 101 15.94 -9.67 -28.54
C ALA A 101 17.00 -10.72 -28.16
N ALA A 102 16.69 -11.59 -27.20
CA ALA A 102 17.59 -12.69 -26.84
C ALA A 102 17.74 -13.71 -27.97
N GLN A 103 16.68 -13.97 -28.73
CA GLN A 103 16.74 -14.85 -29.91
C GLN A 103 17.54 -14.21 -31.05
N SER A 104 17.37 -12.91 -31.32
CA SER A 104 18.16 -12.23 -32.34
C SER A 104 19.65 -12.23 -32.01
N GLN A 105 20.02 -11.98 -30.74
CA GLN A 105 21.42 -12.04 -30.30
C GLN A 105 22.03 -13.44 -30.44
N LYS A 106 21.26 -14.49 -30.15
CA LYS A 106 21.72 -15.88 -30.35
C LYS A 106 21.94 -16.19 -31.83
N ASN A 107 21.08 -15.68 -32.71
CA ASN A 107 21.20 -15.91 -34.14
C ASN A 107 22.38 -15.15 -34.75
N THR A 108 22.66 -13.91 -34.31
CA THR A 108 23.84 -13.16 -34.76
C THR A 108 25.14 -13.85 -34.32
N MET A 109 25.23 -14.27 -33.05
CA MET A 109 26.39 -15.04 -32.57
C MET A 109 26.59 -16.34 -33.35
N ARG A 110 25.50 -17.02 -33.72
CA ARG A 110 25.59 -18.26 -34.50
C ARG A 110 26.10 -18.03 -35.92
N GLN A 111 25.70 -16.94 -36.56
CA GLN A 111 26.19 -16.57 -37.89
C GLN A 111 27.67 -16.14 -37.88
N GLU A 112 28.12 -15.43 -36.84
CA GLU A 112 29.54 -15.06 -36.69
C GLU A 112 30.43 -16.29 -36.49
N MET A 113 29.98 -17.26 -35.68
CA MET A 113 30.71 -18.53 -35.44
C MET A 113 30.77 -19.44 -36.69
N GLU A 114 29.79 -19.33 -37.58
CA GLU A 114 29.74 -20.08 -38.84
C GLU A 114 30.57 -19.39 -39.94
N ALA A 115 30.82 -18.07 -39.85
CA ALA A 115 31.65 -17.32 -40.77
C ALA A 115 33.16 -17.36 -40.44
N GLU A 116 33.54 -17.76 -39.23
CA GLU A 116 34.94 -17.89 -38.77
C GLU A 116 35.54 -19.31 -39.03
N LYS A 117 34.78 -20.22 -39.66
CA LYS A 117 35.25 -21.54 -40.11
C LYS A 117 35.49 -21.59 -41.61
#